data_AF-A0A936EUJ8-F1
#
_entry.id   AF-A0A936EUJ8-F1
#
_cell.length_a   1.000
_cell.length_b   1.000
_cell.length_c   1.000
_cell.angle_alpha   90.00
_cell.angle_beta   90.00
_cell.angle_gamma   90.00
#
_symmetry.space_group_name_H-M   'P 1'
#
loop_
_entity.id
_entity.type
_entity.pdbx_description
1 polymer ?
#
loop_
_entity_poly.entity_id
_entity_poly.type
_entity_poly.pdbx_seq_one_letter_code
_entity_poly.pdbx_strand_id
1 'polypeptide(L)'
;MVSGDFIDRVFDYLVERHPQLADSQDEIKRALRGEFAQEQVYIRGRMRRAELVDKVLRLFNGVNACEVARTLNISRATVYRSLKQPGKT
;
A
#
# COMPACT_ATOMS: atom_id res chain seq x y z
N MET A 1 15.50 13.74 -9.78
CA MET A 1 14.43 12.88 -9.23
C MET A 1 14.84 11.46 -9.55
N VAL A 2 15.49 10.77 -8.61
CA VAL A 2 16.08 9.45 -8.87
C VAL A 2 14.94 8.46 -9.03
N SER A 3 14.75 7.97 -10.25
CA SER A 3 13.75 6.94 -10.55
C SER A 3 14.29 5.59 -10.06
N GLY A 4 14.25 5.37 -8.75
CA GLY A 4 14.62 4.10 -8.13
C GLY A 4 13.50 3.07 -8.22
N ASP A 5 13.87 1.80 -8.37
CA ASP A 5 12.94 0.67 -8.35
C ASP A 5 12.42 0.38 -6.93
N PHE A 6 11.63 -0.69 -6.76
CA PHE A 6 11.12 -1.06 -5.44
C PHE A 6 12.24 -1.34 -4.42
N ILE A 7 13.33 -2.00 -4.85
CA ILE A 7 14.46 -2.34 -3.99
C ILE A 7 15.18 -1.07 -3.53
N ASP A 8 15.31 -0.07 -4.41
CA ASP A 8 15.85 1.23 -4.02
C ASP A 8 15.03 1.88 -2.91
N ARG A 9 13.70 1.91 -3.05
CA ARG A 9 12.81 2.50 -2.03
C ARG A 9 12.86 1.76 -0.69
N VAL A 10 12.96 0.43 -0.72
CA VAL A 10 13.12 -0.37 0.50
C VAL A 10 14.43 0.00 1.20
N PHE A 11 15.51 0.13 0.45
CA PHE A 11 16.81 0.46 1.03
C PHE A 11 16.87 1.89 1.56
N ASP A 12 16.26 2.86 0.88
CA ASP A 12 16.15 4.23 1.38
C ASP A 12 15.47 4.24 2.77
N TYR A 13 14.37 3.48 2.92
CA TYR A 13 13.67 3.32 4.20
C TYR A 13 14.52 2.64 5.28
N LEU A 14 15.33 1.66 4.90
CA LEU A 14 16.19 0.91 5.82
C LEU A 14 17.37 1.76 6.30
N VAL A 15 18.06 2.46 5.39
CA VAL A 15 19.21 3.31 5.73
C VAL A 15 18.78 4.47 6.63
N GLU A 16 17.59 5.04 6.42
CA GLU A 16 17.02 6.06 7.32
C GLU A 16 16.93 5.58 8.78
N ARG A 17 16.64 4.30 9.01
CA ARG A 17 16.47 3.71 10.36
C ARG A 17 17.71 3.01 10.89
N HIS A 18 18.56 2.54 9.99
CA HIS A 18 19.75 1.76 10.27
C HIS A 18 20.91 2.23 9.37
N PRO A 19 21.53 3.38 9.69
CA PRO A 19 22.57 3.97 8.86
C PRO A 19 23.76 3.05 8.58
N GLN A 20 24.03 2.09 9.48
CA GLN A 20 25.10 1.09 9.33
C GLN A 20 24.94 0.19 8.09
N LEU A 21 23.75 0.14 7.48
CA LEU A 21 23.51 -0.62 6.25
C LEU A 21 23.98 0.12 4.99
N ALA A 22 24.32 1.41 5.08
CA ALA A 22 24.72 2.22 3.93
C ALA A 22 25.99 1.69 3.25
N ASP A 23 26.97 1.24 4.03
CA ASP A 23 28.26 0.77 3.51
C ASP A 23 28.15 -0.49 2.64
N SER A 24 27.15 -1.34 2.92
CA SER A 24 26.91 -2.60 2.19
C SER A 24 25.71 -2.53 1.24
N GLN A 25 25.10 -1.35 1.07
CA GLN A 25 23.85 -1.19 0.34
C GLN A 25 23.93 -1.73 -1.08
N ASP A 26 24.97 -1.39 -1.83
CA ASP A 26 25.05 -1.72 -3.26
C ASP A 26 25.21 -3.22 -3.51
N GLU A 27 25.96 -3.89 -2.64
CA GLU A 27 26.14 -5.35 -2.69
C GLU A 27 24.81 -6.07 -2.43
N ILE A 28 24.12 -5.68 -1.35
CA ILE A 28 22.84 -6.30 -0.97
C ILE A 28 21.77 -6.00 -2.02
N LYS A 29 21.70 -4.76 -2.53
CA LYS A 29 20.78 -4.39 -3.62
C LYS A 29 20.98 -5.25 -4.87
N ARG A 30 22.23 -5.55 -5.25
CA ARG A 30 22.52 -6.45 -6.38
C ARG A 30 22.11 -7.88 -6.09
N ALA A 31 22.41 -8.39 -4.89
CA ALA A 31 22.02 -9.74 -4.49
C ALA A 31 20.49 -9.92 -4.54
N LEU A 32 19.72 -8.98 -3.96
CA LEU A 32 18.26 -9.00 -3.99
C LEU A 32 17.71 -8.91 -5.41
N ARG A 33 18.28 -8.06 -6.28
CA ARG A 33 17.85 -8.00 -7.68
C ARG A 33 18.13 -9.29 -8.43
N GLY A 34 19.22 -9.99 -8.11
CA GLY A 34 19.51 -11.29 -8.68
C GLY A 34 18.55 -12.38 -8.21
N GLU A 35 18.24 -12.39 -6.90
CA GLU A 35 17.37 -13.39 -6.28
C GLU A 35 15.90 -13.21 -6.69
N PHE A 36 15.40 -11.97 -6.66
CA PHE A 36 13.99 -11.66 -6.96
C PHE A 36 13.76 -11.20 -8.41
N ALA A 37 14.75 -11.33 -9.28
CA ALA A 37 14.56 -11.05 -10.70
C ALA A 37 13.37 -11.86 -11.24
N GLN A 38 12.51 -11.21 -12.04
CA GLN A 38 11.31 -11.79 -12.66
C GLN A 38 10.16 -12.13 -11.70
N GLU A 39 10.30 -11.93 -10.39
CA GLU A 39 9.19 -12.10 -9.46
C GLU A 39 8.26 -10.88 -9.45
N GLN A 40 6.99 -11.10 -9.79
CA GLN A 40 5.92 -10.10 -9.64
C GLN A 40 5.35 -10.18 -8.22
N VAL A 41 6.02 -9.55 -7.25
CA VAL A 41 5.57 -9.55 -5.85
C VAL A 41 4.50 -8.48 -5.63
N TYR A 42 3.24 -8.90 -5.47
CA TYR A 42 2.17 -8.00 -5.06
C TYR A 42 2.21 -7.73 -3.55
N ILE A 43 2.60 -6.52 -3.16
CA ILE A 43 2.51 -6.08 -1.77
C ILE A 43 1.10 -5.55 -1.51
N ARG A 44 0.26 -6.38 -0.87
CA ARG A 44 -1.07 -5.94 -0.45
C ARG A 44 -0.93 -4.88 0.65
N GLY A 45 -1.06 -3.61 0.29
CA GLY A 45 -1.25 -2.53 1.24
C GLY A 45 -2.54 -2.77 2.02
N ARG A 46 -2.46 -3.14 3.30
CA ARG A 46 -3.62 -3.04 4.19
C ARG A 46 -3.86 -1.57 4.47
N MET A 47 -4.78 -0.97 3.72
CA MET A 47 -5.31 0.35 4.08
C MET A 47 -5.77 0.29 5.53
N ARG A 48 -5.36 1.27 6.34
CA ARG A 48 -5.82 1.32 7.73
C ARG A 48 -7.34 1.42 7.70
N ARG A 49 -8.04 0.73 8.60
CA ARG A 49 -9.51 0.69 8.59
C ARG A 49 -10.13 2.08 8.53
N ALA A 50 -9.55 3.05 9.25
CA ALA A 50 -9.99 4.45 9.25
C ALA A 50 -9.86 5.11 7.87
N GLU A 51 -8.73 4.94 7.18
CA GLU A 51 -8.52 5.45 5.82
C GLU A 51 -9.49 4.82 4.82
N LEU A 52 -9.80 3.52 4.99
CA LEU A 52 -10.77 2.83 4.15
C LEU A 52 -12.17 3.38 4.33
N VAL A 53 -12.57 3.63 5.58
CA VAL A 53 -13.88 4.22 5.89
C VAL A 53 -13.97 5.63 5.31
N ASP A 54 -12.97 6.48 5.53
CA ASP A 54 -12.93 7.85 4.97
C ASP A 54 -13.01 7.84 3.43
N LYS A 55 -12.24 6.99 2.76
CA LYS A 55 -12.32 6.86 1.29
C LYS A 55 -13.67 6.35 0.80
N VAL A 56 -14.28 5.39 1.51
CA VAL A 56 -15.63 4.92 1.18
C VAL A 56 -16.64 6.05 1.34
N LEU A 57 -16.59 6.81 2.44
CA LEU A 57 -17.51 7.93 2.69
C LEU A 57 -17.36 9.06 1.65
N ARG A 58 -16.14 9.37 1.22
CA ARG A 58 -15.89 10.40 0.20
C ARG A 58 -16.36 10.01 -1.20
N LEU A 59 -16.24 8.73 -1.56
CA LEU A 59 -16.58 8.24 -2.89
C LEU A 59 -18.06 7.83 -3.04
N PHE A 60 -18.73 7.54 -1.92
CA PHE A 60 -20.09 7.03 -1.95
C PHE A 60 -21.13 8.14 -2.14
N ASN A 61 -21.96 8.01 -3.17
CA ASN A 61 -23.00 9.00 -3.52
C ASN A 61 -24.44 8.53 -3.19
N GLY A 62 -24.59 7.44 -2.44
CA GLY A 62 -25.89 6.86 -2.08
C GLY A 62 -26.27 5.62 -2.89
N VAL A 63 -25.82 5.49 -4.15
CA VAL A 63 -26.21 4.37 -5.04
C VAL A 63 -25.03 3.67 -5.71
N ASN A 64 -23.83 4.26 -5.73
CA ASN A 64 -22.66 3.76 -6.45
C ASN A 64 -21.82 2.71 -5.71
N ALA A 65 -22.40 1.90 -4.81
CA ALA A 65 -21.64 0.94 -3.98
C ALA A 65 -20.79 -0.04 -4.80
N CYS A 66 -21.27 -0.48 -5.97
CA CYS A 66 -20.53 -1.37 -6.86
C CYS A 66 -19.30 -0.68 -7.49
N GLU A 67 -19.41 0.61 -7.78
CA GLU A 67 -18.32 1.41 -8.35
C GLU A 67 -17.23 1.64 -7.30
N VAL A 68 -17.62 2.10 -6.10
CA VAL A 68 -16.72 2.28 -4.96
C VAL A 68 -15.95 0.99 -4.63
N ALA A 69 -16.64 -0.16 -4.66
CA ALA A 69 -16.03 -1.47 -4.43
C ALA A 69 -14.92 -1.79 -5.44
N ARG A 70 -15.15 -1.51 -6.73
CA ARG A 70 -14.15 -1.71 -7.79
C ARG A 70 -12.99 -0.75 -7.64
N THR A 71 -13.26 0.53 -7.45
CA THR A 71 -12.22 1.57 -7.31
C THR A 71 -11.28 1.30 -6.14
N LEU A 72 -11.81 0.83 -5.00
CA LEU A 72 -11.03 0.55 -3.80
C LEU A 72 -10.54 -0.91 -3.71
N ASN A 73 -10.84 -1.74 -4.70
CA ASN A 73 -10.53 -3.17 -4.73
C ASN A 73 -10.97 -3.92 -3.45
N ILE A 74 -12.22 -3.71 -3.04
CA ILE A 74 -12.86 -4.35 -1.88
C ILE A 74 -14.20 -4.98 -2.27
N SER A 75 -14.72 -5.85 -1.41
CA SER A 75 -16.08 -6.38 -1.61
C SER A 75 -17.14 -5.30 -1.41
N ARG A 76 -18.27 -5.40 -2.13
CA ARG A 76 -19.46 -4.57 -1.90
C ARG A 76 -19.97 -4.68 -0.45
N ALA A 77 -19.83 -5.85 0.18
CA ALA A 77 -20.15 -6.02 1.60
C ALA A 77 -19.24 -5.19 2.50
N THR A 78 -17.96 -5.04 2.15
CA THR A 78 -17.03 -4.16 2.88
C THR A 78 -17.43 -2.69 2.74
N VAL A 79 -17.91 -2.24 1.58
CA VAL A 79 -18.46 -0.88 1.40
C VAL A 79 -19.59 -0.64 2.40
N TYR A 80 -20.60 -1.50 2.44
CA TYR A 80 -21.71 -1.33 3.39
C TYR A 80 -21.28 -1.45 4.85
N ARG A 81 -20.31 -2.31 5.18
CA ARG A 81 -19.78 -2.39 6.54
C ARG A 81 -19.07 -1.10 6.96
N SER A 82 -18.36 -0.45 6.04
CA SER A 82 -17.74 0.86 6.27
C SER A 82 -18.79 1.96 6.46
N LEU A 83 -19.87 1.96 5.68
CA LEU A 83 -20.98 2.91 5.81
C LEU A 83 -21.79 2.73 7.11
N LYS A 84 -21.92 1.50 7.60
CA LYS A 84 -22.67 1.15 8.81
C LYS A 84 -21.93 1.43 10.12
N GLN A 85 -20.67 1.88 10.09
CA GLN A 85 -19.96 2.19 11.33
C GLN A 85 -20.69 3.33 12.04
N PRO A 86 -21.14 3.16 13.31
CA PRO A 86 -21.76 4.24 14.06
C PRO A 86 -20.72 5.36 14.19
N GLY A 87 -21.07 6.55 13.71
CA GLY A 87 -20.21 7.71 13.85
C GLY A 87 -19.98 7.98 15.34
N LYS A 88 -18.70 8.07 15.74
CA LYS A 88 -18.31 9.15 16.63
C LYS A 88 -18.65 10.43 15.87
N THR A 89 -19.85 10.95 16.11
CA THR A 89 -20.14 12.37 15.86
C THR A 89 -19.38 13.18 16.90
#